data_AF-A0AA35IHE5-F1
#
_entry.id   AF-A0AA35IHE5-F1
#
_cell.length_a   1.000
_cell.length_b   1.000
_cell.length_c   1.000
_cell.angle_alpha   90.00
_cell.angle_beta   90.00
_cell.angle_gamma   90.00
#
_symmetry.space_group_name_H-M   'P 1'
#
loop_
_entity.id
_entity.type
_entity.pdbx_description
1 polymer ?
#
loop_
_entity_poly.entity_id
_entity_poly.type
_entity_poly.pdbx_seq_one_letter_code
_entity_poly.pdbx_strand_id
1 'polypeptide(L)'
;MQTLTRTRQVIRELVQANSFIELTRFFDSLEAQWRQAPPGEFPAYLAAIEGHMLVDLENQSDRALSQVLKAWVDACPKAYHPQVVMGMHCFHRACQVQSAGQRNAARLLAVEQICETATAHLLRAMDRSAQPVAAAIGMLRISAQLREPGWLIELFQGQPARYRPSAHADVEVQEAAAPLLVKHGLLPLAELPQALPACLSRRVDHENEAPRYYWLRHALVARPGCFEAIQALAVYLLPRWGASFDALGCWPMGRCARRGTKRCAMRCAGWPWKNG
;
A
#
# COMPACT_ATOMS: atom_id res chain seq x y z
N MET A 1 -0.70 -19.48 -15.84
CA MET A 1 -0.25 -18.45 -16.80
C MET A 1 -1.37 -17.94 -17.71
N GLN A 2 -2.22 -18.79 -18.30
CA GLN A 2 -3.31 -18.36 -19.21
C GLN A 2 -4.30 -17.34 -18.59
N THR A 3 -4.64 -17.49 -17.30
CA THR A 3 -5.55 -16.56 -16.59
C THR A 3 -5.02 -15.12 -16.55
N LEU A 4 -3.73 -14.92 -16.27
CA LEU A 4 -3.13 -13.58 -16.19
C LEU A 4 -3.10 -12.87 -17.55
N THR A 5 -2.77 -13.60 -18.62
CA THR A 5 -2.77 -13.06 -19.98
C THR A 5 -4.18 -12.62 -20.39
N ARG A 6 -5.19 -13.44 -20.10
CA ARG A 6 -6.59 -13.10 -20.37
C ARG A 6 -7.05 -11.89 -19.54
N THR A 7 -6.75 -11.86 -18.24
CA THR A 7 -7.07 -10.73 -17.36
C THR A 7 -6.47 -9.43 -17.88
N ARG A 8 -5.18 -9.45 -18.26
CA ARG A 8 -4.50 -8.29 -18.84
C ARG A 8 -5.17 -7.80 -20.11
N GLN A 9 -5.56 -8.71 -21.00
CA GLN A 9 -6.23 -8.35 -22.26
C GLN A 9 -7.57 -7.65 -22.02
N VAL A 10 -8.43 -8.23 -21.17
CA VAL A 10 -9.75 -7.65 -20.85
C VAL A 10 -9.60 -6.26 -20.21
N ILE A 11 -8.66 -6.11 -19.27
CA ILE A 11 -8.40 -4.82 -18.63
C ILE A 11 -8.00 -3.77 -19.68
N ARG A 12 -7.12 -4.12 -20.62
CA ARG A 12 -6.67 -3.21 -21.66
C ARG A 12 -7.79 -2.78 -22.60
N GLU A 13 -8.62 -3.70 -23.04
CA GLU A 13 -9.77 -3.42 -23.90
C GLU A 13 -10.73 -2.43 -23.22
N LEU A 14 -11.04 -2.65 -21.94
CA LEU A 14 -11.92 -1.79 -21.16
C LEU A 14 -11.31 -0.40 -20.93
N VAL A 15 -9.99 -0.31 -20.69
CA VAL A 15 -9.28 0.97 -20.57
C VAL A 15 -9.26 1.73 -21.90
N GLN A 16 -8.97 1.05 -23.01
CA GLN A 16 -8.96 1.67 -24.35
C GLN A 16 -10.34 2.20 -24.75
N ALA A 17 -11.41 1.49 -24.36
CA ALA A 17 -12.78 1.92 -24.57
C ALA A 17 -13.26 3.01 -23.57
N ASN A 18 -12.43 3.39 -22.59
CA ASN A 18 -12.82 4.25 -21.46
C ASN A 18 -14.05 3.72 -20.69
N SER A 19 -14.28 2.41 -20.71
CA SER A 19 -15.41 1.72 -20.06
C SER A 19 -15.13 1.50 -18.57
N PHE A 20 -14.99 2.59 -17.83
CA PHE A 20 -14.55 2.58 -16.43
C PHE A 20 -15.54 1.91 -15.46
N ILE A 21 -16.83 1.91 -15.78
CA ILE A 21 -17.86 1.23 -14.97
C ILE A 21 -17.69 -0.28 -15.11
N GLU A 22 -17.54 -0.76 -16.34
CA GLU A 22 -17.31 -2.16 -16.68
C GLU A 22 -15.96 -2.64 -16.14
N LEU A 23 -14.92 -1.81 -16.21
CA LEU A 23 -13.62 -2.06 -15.59
C LEU A 23 -13.77 -2.26 -14.08
N THR A 24 -14.53 -1.41 -13.40
CA THR A 24 -14.80 -1.55 -11.97
C THR A 24 -15.50 -2.89 -11.66
N ARG A 25 -16.55 -3.23 -12.40
CA ARG A 25 -17.27 -4.51 -12.23
C ARG A 25 -16.38 -5.72 -12.48
N PHE A 26 -15.47 -5.62 -13.43
CA PHE A 26 -14.49 -6.67 -13.70
C PHE A 26 -13.53 -6.85 -12.52
N PHE A 27 -13.03 -5.77 -11.94
CA PHE A 27 -12.21 -5.82 -10.72
C PHE A 27 -13.00 -6.38 -9.51
N ASP A 28 -14.27 -6.02 -9.35
CA ASP A 28 -15.13 -6.59 -8.29
C ASP A 28 -15.26 -8.12 -8.45
N SER A 29 -15.39 -8.58 -9.70
CA SER A 29 -15.44 -10.01 -10.02
C SER A 29 -14.11 -10.72 -9.74
N LEU A 30 -12.99 -10.09 -10.05
CA LEU A 30 -11.66 -10.61 -9.73
C LEU A 30 -11.45 -10.69 -8.21
N GLU A 31 -11.85 -9.67 -7.46
CA GLU A 31 -11.76 -9.67 -5.99
C GLU A 31 -12.62 -10.81 -5.40
N ALA A 32 -13.84 -10.99 -5.88
CA ALA A 32 -14.73 -12.06 -5.42
C ALA A 32 -14.12 -13.45 -5.66
N GLN A 33 -13.56 -13.70 -6.85
CA GLN A 33 -12.86 -14.95 -7.16
C GLN A 33 -11.63 -15.14 -6.27
N TRP A 34 -10.84 -14.08 -6.08
CA TRP A 34 -9.67 -14.12 -5.21
C TRP A 34 -10.02 -14.46 -3.76
N ARG A 35 -11.14 -13.94 -3.24
CA ARG A 35 -11.61 -14.24 -1.88
C ARG A 35 -12.06 -15.69 -1.71
N GLN A 36 -12.69 -16.26 -2.73
CA GLN A 36 -13.17 -17.65 -2.72
C GLN A 36 -12.02 -18.65 -2.92
N ALA A 37 -10.95 -18.25 -3.60
CA ALA A 37 -9.78 -19.09 -3.80
C ALA A 37 -9.02 -19.34 -2.47
N PRO A 38 -8.37 -20.51 -2.33
CA PRO A 38 -7.42 -20.73 -1.25
C PRO A 38 -6.29 -19.68 -1.27
N PRO A 39 -5.73 -19.31 -0.10
CA PRO A 39 -4.66 -18.32 -0.04
C PRO A 39 -3.49 -18.65 -0.96
N GLY A 40 -3.11 -17.71 -1.83
CA GLY A 40 -2.00 -17.86 -2.77
C GLY A 40 -2.33 -18.52 -4.12
N GLU A 41 -3.53 -19.07 -4.31
CA GLU A 41 -3.88 -19.82 -5.54
C GLU A 41 -4.45 -18.95 -6.68
N PHE A 42 -4.82 -17.69 -6.41
CA PHE A 42 -5.39 -16.78 -7.41
C PHE A 42 -4.66 -15.42 -7.47
N PRO A 43 -3.48 -15.34 -8.11
CA PRO A 43 -2.69 -14.12 -8.11
C PRO A 43 -3.27 -12.99 -8.99
N ALA A 44 -4.27 -13.29 -9.83
CA ALA A 44 -4.73 -12.38 -10.88
C ALA A 44 -5.31 -11.05 -10.35
N TYR A 45 -6.03 -11.09 -9.24
CA TYR A 45 -6.58 -9.87 -8.63
C TYR A 45 -5.47 -8.96 -8.10
N LEU A 46 -4.56 -9.51 -7.28
CA LEU A 46 -3.44 -8.74 -6.71
C LEU A 46 -2.50 -8.22 -7.80
N ALA A 47 -2.27 -9.00 -8.85
CA ALA A 47 -1.48 -8.55 -9.99
C ALA A 47 -2.19 -7.41 -10.76
N ALA A 48 -3.52 -7.46 -10.91
CA ALA A 48 -4.27 -6.39 -11.57
C ALA A 48 -4.24 -5.07 -10.79
N ILE A 49 -4.34 -5.10 -9.44
CA ILE A 49 -4.31 -3.89 -8.61
C ILE A 49 -2.94 -3.21 -8.55
N GLU A 50 -1.86 -3.89 -8.90
CA GLU A 50 -0.54 -3.25 -9.05
C GLU A 50 -0.53 -2.27 -10.26
N GLY A 51 -1.58 -2.23 -11.08
CA GLY A 51 -1.79 -1.21 -12.13
C GLY A 51 -1.01 -1.44 -13.42
N HIS A 52 0.03 -2.30 -13.42
CA HIS A 52 0.83 -2.60 -14.61
C HIS A 52 0.04 -3.25 -15.77
N MET A 53 -1.14 -3.83 -15.48
CA MET A 53 -2.00 -4.43 -16.50
C MET A 53 -2.82 -3.41 -17.29
N LEU A 54 -2.96 -2.17 -16.80
CA LEU A 54 -3.83 -1.14 -17.39
C LEU A 54 -3.27 -0.56 -18.69
N VAL A 55 -1.94 -0.50 -18.82
CA VAL A 55 -1.27 0.13 -19.95
C VAL A 55 -0.26 -0.82 -20.58
N ASP A 56 0.23 -0.42 -21.75
CA ASP A 56 1.37 -1.07 -22.35
C ASP A 56 2.66 -0.41 -21.92
N LEU A 57 3.37 -1.05 -20.98
CA LEU A 57 4.62 -0.53 -20.41
C LEU A 57 5.71 -0.31 -21.46
N GLU A 58 5.65 -1.02 -22.59
CA GLU A 58 6.60 -0.86 -23.70
C GLU A 58 6.30 0.39 -24.55
N ASN A 59 5.07 0.90 -24.52
CA ASN A 59 4.60 1.92 -25.46
C ASN A 59 4.05 3.20 -24.79
N GLN A 60 3.84 3.21 -23.47
CA GLN A 60 3.19 4.34 -22.78
C GLN A 60 4.01 4.88 -21.61
N SER A 61 4.11 6.21 -21.53
CA SER A 61 4.79 6.91 -20.44
C SER A 61 4.03 6.79 -19.11
N ASP A 62 4.75 6.86 -17.99
CA ASP A 62 4.17 6.85 -16.64
C ASP A 62 3.05 7.88 -16.43
N ARG A 63 3.14 9.02 -17.13
CA ARG A 63 2.14 10.08 -17.12
C ARG A 63 0.81 9.65 -17.73
N ALA A 64 0.82 8.80 -18.76
CA ALA A 64 -0.40 8.29 -19.38
C ALA A 64 -1.16 7.37 -18.40
N LEU A 65 -0.46 6.51 -17.66
CA LEU A 65 -1.09 5.67 -16.64
C LEU A 65 -1.73 6.51 -15.53
N SER A 66 -1.04 7.55 -15.03
CA SER A 66 -1.62 8.47 -14.04
C SER A 66 -2.89 9.15 -14.53
N GLN A 67 -2.94 9.55 -15.81
CA GLN A 67 -4.11 10.17 -16.41
C GLN A 67 -5.29 9.20 -16.52
N VAL A 68 -5.05 7.97 -16.98
CA VAL A 68 -6.08 6.91 -17.04
C VAL A 68 -6.64 6.62 -15.65
N LEU A 69 -5.77 6.46 -14.65
CA LEU A 69 -6.18 6.21 -13.28
C LEU A 69 -6.99 7.36 -12.69
N LYS A 70 -6.61 8.61 -13.01
CA LYS A 70 -7.37 9.79 -12.58
C LYS A 70 -8.76 9.81 -13.23
N ALA A 71 -8.84 9.57 -14.53
CA ALA A 71 -10.12 9.47 -15.24
C ALA A 71 -11.02 8.36 -14.67
N TRP A 72 -10.43 7.22 -14.31
CA TRP A 72 -11.16 6.12 -13.67
C TRP A 72 -11.69 6.51 -12.28
N VAL A 73 -10.87 7.17 -11.45
CA VAL A 73 -11.28 7.71 -10.15
C VAL A 73 -12.41 8.72 -10.31
N ASP A 74 -12.30 9.63 -11.28
CA ASP A 74 -13.29 10.69 -11.53
C ASP A 74 -14.62 10.10 -12.05
N ALA A 75 -14.56 9.06 -12.89
CA ALA A 75 -15.74 8.37 -13.40
C ALA A 75 -16.44 7.51 -12.34
N CYS A 76 -15.69 6.97 -11.37
CA CYS A 76 -16.19 6.04 -10.34
C CYS A 76 -15.73 6.47 -8.92
N PRO A 77 -16.10 7.67 -8.43
CA PRO A 77 -15.52 8.24 -7.21
C PRO A 77 -15.91 7.50 -5.94
N LYS A 78 -16.98 6.70 -5.98
CA LYS A 78 -17.47 5.88 -4.86
C LYS A 78 -17.00 4.42 -4.94
N ALA A 79 -16.30 4.04 -6.00
CA ALA A 79 -15.81 2.67 -6.16
C ALA A 79 -14.51 2.44 -5.37
N TYR A 80 -14.37 1.22 -4.85
CA TYR A 80 -13.19 0.78 -4.10
C TYR A 80 -11.95 0.66 -5.00
N HIS A 81 -12.06 -0.08 -6.09
CA HIS A 81 -10.93 -0.48 -6.94
C HIS A 81 -10.13 0.67 -7.56
N PRO A 82 -10.73 1.72 -8.18
CA PRO A 82 -9.97 2.81 -8.77
C PRO A 82 -9.02 3.47 -7.76
N GLN A 83 -9.44 3.53 -6.50
CA GLN A 83 -8.75 4.20 -5.42
C GLN A 83 -7.62 3.32 -4.87
N VAL A 84 -7.82 2.00 -4.79
CA VAL A 84 -6.75 1.05 -4.52
C VAL A 84 -5.67 1.14 -5.61
N VAL A 85 -6.05 1.05 -6.89
CA VAL A 85 -5.07 1.01 -7.98
C VAL A 85 -4.31 2.34 -8.09
N MET A 86 -4.98 3.48 -7.91
CA MET A 86 -4.31 4.78 -7.83
C MET A 86 -3.33 4.86 -6.67
N GLY A 87 -3.73 4.38 -5.48
CA GLY A 87 -2.87 4.33 -4.30
C GLY A 87 -1.62 3.47 -4.51
N MET A 88 -1.79 2.28 -5.09
CA MET A 88 -0.70 1.36 -5.41
C MET A 88 0.25 1.92 -6.46
N HIS A 89 -0.28 2.53 -7.53
CA HIS A 89 0.53 3.21 -8.54
C HIS A 89 1.38 4.32 -7.92
N CYS A 90 0.79 5.18 -7.08
CA CYS A 90 1.54 6.22 -6.37
C CYS A 90 2.64 5.61 -5.50
N PHE A 91 2.35 4.55 -4.75
CA PHE A 91 3.35 3.83 -3.96
C PHE A 91 4.54 3.34 -4.82
N HIS A 92 4.28 2.71 -5.97
CA HIS A 92 5.36 2.26 -6.86
C HIS A 92 6.20 3.43 -7.39
N ARG A 93 5.57 4.57 -7.70
CA ARG A 93 6.29 5.77 -8.12
C ARG A 93 7.13 6.36 -7.00
N ALA A 94 6.64 6.36 -5.77
CA ALA A 94 7.44 6.76 -4.61
C ALA A 94 8.69 5.86 -4.47
N CYS A 95 8.54 4.54 -4.56
CA CYS A 95 9.68 3.61 -4.55
C CYS A 95 10.66 3.87 -5.72
N GLN A 96 10.14 4.08 -6.93
CA GLN A 96 10.97 4.37 -8.11
C GLN A 96 11.75 5.67 -7.95
N VAL A 97 11.11 6.74 -7.47
CA VAL A 97 11.76 8.02 -7.20
C VAL A 97 12.79 7.87 -6.08
N GLN A 98 12.50 7.11 -5.03
CA GLN A 98 13.43 6.84 -3.92
C GLN A 98 14.69 6.10 -4.39
N SER A 99 14.54 5.10 -5.28
CA SER A 99 15.67 4.31 -5.78
C SER A 99 16.43 4.97 -6.93
N ALA A 100 15.86 5.99 -7.58
CA ALA A 100 16.47 6.63 -8.74
C ALA A 100 17.53 7.66 -8.30
N GLY A 101 18.81 7.39 -8.56
CA GLY A 101 19.88 8.38 -8.40
C GLY A 101 20.22 8.75 -6.96
N GLN A 102 20.92 9.87 -6.78
CA GLN A 102 21.42 10.30 -5.47
C GLN A 102 20.30 10.80 -4.55
N ARG A 103 20.37 10.41 -3.28
CA ARG A 103 19.47 10.87 -2.22
C ARG A 103 19.77 12.34 -1.89
N ASN A 104 18.78 13.20 -2.10
CA ASN A 104 18.84 14.63 -1.75
C ASN A 104 17.48 15.10 -1.17
N ALA A 105 17.43 16.31 -0.63
CA ALA A 105 16.23 16.85 0.02
C ALA A 105 15.01 16.89 -0.93
N ALA A 106 15.19 17.32 -2.18
CA ALA A 106 14.12 17.41 -3.17
C ALA A 106 13.49 16.04 -3.49
N ARG A 107 14.33 15.01 -3.62
CA ARG A 107 13.89 13.63 -3.83
C ARG A 107 13.16 13.08 -2.62
N LEU A 108 13.64 13.35 -1.41
CA LEU A 108 12.96 12.95 -0.18
C LEU A 108 11.59 13.60 -0.08
N LEU A 109 11.50 14.91 -0.32
CA LEU A 109 10.24 15.64 -0.35
C LEU A 109 9.27 15.07 -1.40
N ALA A 110 9.76 14.79 -2.62
CA ALA A 110 8.93 14.21 -3.68
C ALA A 110 8.38 12.83 -3.29
N VAL A 111 9.21 11.97 -2.70
CA VAL A 111 8.77 10.66 -2.17
C VAL A 111 7.70 10.85 -1.10
N GLU A 112 7.91 11.74 -0.14
CA GLU A 112 6.95 12.02 0.93
C GLU A 112 5.60 12.51 0.37
N GLN A 113 5.60 13.47 -0.56
CA GLN A 113 4.37 13.97 -1.19
C GLN A 113 3.63 12.89 -2.00
N ILE A 114 4.35 12.03 -2.72
CA ILE A 114 3.73 10.90 -3.43
C ILE A 114 3.15 9.90 -2.43
N CYS A 115 3.82 9.67 -1.28
CA CYS A 115 3.31 8.83 -0.20
C CYS A 115 2.03 9.40 0.43
N GLU A 116 1.91 10.72 0.58
CA GLU A 116 0.67 11.36 1.03
C GLU A 116 -0.48 11.05 0.09
N THR A 117 -0.26 11.21 -1.22
CA THR A 117 -1.28 10.91 -2.24
C THR A 117 -1.65 9.42 -2.24
N ALA A 118 -0.66 8.53 -2.19
CA ALA A 118 -0.88 7.08 -2.11
C ALA A 118 -1.76 6.72 -0.90
N THR A 119 -1.37 7.22 0.28
CA THR A 119 -2.06 6.97 1.55
C THR A 119 -3.49 7.50 1.51
N ALA A 120 -3.70 8.73 1.02
CA ALA A 120 -5.04 9.30 0.93
C ALA A 120 -5.97 8.47 0.03
N HIS A 121 -5.49 7.98 -1.11
CA HIS A 121 -6.28 7.10 -1.97
C HIS A 121 -6.63 5.77 -1.31
N LEU A 122 -5.67 5.15 -0.60
CA LEU A 122 -5.91 3.88 0.11
C LEU A 122 -6.88 4.05 1.28
N LEU A 123 -6.80 5.13 2.06
CA LEU A 123 -7.75 5.41 3.13
C LEU A 123 -9.16 5.65 2.57
N ARG A 124 -9.30 6.44 1.51
CA ARG A 124 -10.60 6.61 0.86
C ARG A 124 -11.11 5.27 0.31
N ALA A 125 -10.24 4.36 -0.13
CA ALA A 125 -10.67 3.02 -0.55
C ALA A 125 -11.23 2.24 0.65
N MET A 126 -10.60 2.34 1.83
CA MET A 126 -11.10 1.70 3.05
C MET A 126 -12.48 2.18 3.48
N ASP A 127 -12.85 3.44 3.20
CA ASP A 127 -14.22 3.95 3.42
C ASP A 127 -15.28 3.32 2.50
N ARG A 128 -14.85 2.72 1.38
CA ARG A 128 -15.75 2.25 0.31
C ARG A 128 -15.94 0.73 0.28
N SER A 129 -15.29 0.00 1.18
CA SER A 129 -15.37 -1.46 1.25
C SER A 129 -15.45 -1.94 2.68
N ALA A 130 -16.35 -2.89 2.94
CA ALA A 130 -16.49 -3.53 4.25
C ALA A 130 -15.27 -4.39 4.63
N GLN A 131 -14.49 -4.84 3.63
CA GLN A 131 -13.31 -5.69 3.83
C GLN A 131 -12.18 -5.22 2.91
N PRO A 132 -11.49 -4.11 3.23
CA PRO A 132 -10.56 -3.44 2.32
C PRO A 132 -9.16 -4.09 2.35
N VAL A 133 -9.07 -5.40 2.06
CA VAL A 133 -7.83 -6.18 2.23
C VAL A 133 -6.70 -5.64 1.34
N ALA A 134 -6.97 -5.38 0.06
CA ALA A 134 -5.98 -4.84 -0.86
C ALA A 134 -5.47 -3.44 -0.42
N ALA A 135 -6.36 -2.58 0.08
CA ALA A 135 -5.94 -1.28 0.61
C ALA A 135 -5.07 -1.44 1.88
N ALA A 136 -5.40 -2.38 2.77
CA ALA A 136 -4.59 -2.68 3.95
C ALA A 136 -3.21 -3.23 3.58
N ILE A 137 -3.10 -4.06 2.54
CA ILE A 137 -1.81 -4.51 1.98
C ILE A 137 -1.01 -3.32 1.42
N GLY A 138 -1.66 -2.38 0.73
CA GLY A 138 -1.02 -1.15 0.27
C GLY A 138 -0.45 -0.32 1.42
N MET A 139 -1.24 -0.12 2.47
CA MET A 139 -0.79 0.59 3.68
C MET A 139 0.32 -0.12 4.44
N LEU A 140 0.29 -1.46 4.49
CA LEU A 140 1.37 -2.29 5.01
C LEU A 140 2.67 -2.03 4.22
N ARG A 141 2.61 -2.00 2.90
CA ARG A 141 3.79 -1.75 2.05
C ARG A 141 4.34 -0.33 2.21
N ILE A 142 3.46 0.68 2.26
CA ILE A 142 3.85 2.06 2.57
C ILE A 142 4.57 2.11 3.92
N SER A 143 3.98 1.53 4.95
CA SER A 143 4.53 1.57 6.32
C SER A 143 5.82 0.77 6.51
N ALA A 144 6.06 -0.20 5.63
CA ALA A 144 7.26 -1.03 5.65
C ALA A 144 8.40 -0.37 4.87
N GLN A 145 8.16 0.00 3.61
CA GLN A 145 9.22 0.42 2.68
C GLN A 145 9.43 1.95 2.68
N LEU A 146 8.42 2.69 3.09
CA LEU A 146 8.41 4.15 3.13
C LEU A 146 8.01 4.59 4.55
N ARG A 147 7.88 5.90 4.75
CA ARG A 147 7.38 6.46 6.01
C ARG A 147 5.90 6.79 5.85
N GLU A 148 5.08 6.46 6.85
CA GLU A 148 3.71 6.95 6.89
C GLU A 148 3.68 8.49 6.92
N PRO A 149 2.73 9.12 6.22
CA PRO A 149 2.56 10.57 6.29
C PRO A 149 2.33 11.06 7.72
N GLY A 150 2.92 12.21 8.06
CA GLY A 150 2.75 12.79 9.41
C GLY A 150 1.29 13.08 9.75
N TRP A 151 0.48 13.52 8.78
CA TRP A 151 -0.95 13.77 9.01
C TRP A 151 -1.73 12.50 9.37
N LEU A 152 -1.30 11.32 8.91
CA LEU A 152 -1.93 10.06 9.26
C LEU A 152 -1.69 9.74 10.75
N ILE A 153 -0.49 10.04 11.24
CA ILE A 153 -0.13 9.86 12.64
C ILE A 153 -0.99 10.78 13.53
N GLU A 154 -1.17 12.04 13.13
CA GLU A 154 -2.06 13.00 13.81
C GLU A 154 -3.50 12.45 13.91
N LEU A 155 -4.04 11.93 12.80
CA LEU A 155 -5.38 11.34 12.79
C LEU A 155 -5.51 10.12 13.73
N PHE A 156 -4.51 9.25 13.80
CA PHE A 156 -4.50 8.13 14.76
C PHE A 156 -4.40 8.57 16.22
N GLN A 157 -3.87 9.77 16.48
CA GLN A 157 -3.82 10.40 17.79
C GLN A 157 -5.11 11.17 18.12
N GLY A 158 -6.10 11.17 17.23
CA GLY A 158 -7.34 11.96 17.39
C GLY A 158 -7.13 13.46 17.20
N GLN A 159 -6.03 13.87 16.57
CA GLN A 159 -5.72 15.25 16.22
C GLN A 159 -6.14 15.55 14.77
N PRO A 160 -6.47 16.81 14.45
CA PRO A 160 -6.74 17.20 13.07
C PRO A 160 -5.48 17.06 12.21
N ALA A 161 -5.64 16.55 10.99
CA ALA A 161 -4.58 16.44 10.00
C ALA A 161 -4.07 17.84 9.57
N ARG A 162 -2.82 18.15 9.89
CA ARG A 162 -2.17 19.43 9.59
C ARG A 162 -0.79 19.26 8.99
N TYR A 163 -0.06 18.23 9.38
CA TYR A 163 1.30 18.02 8.91
C TYR A 163 1.34 17.81 7.39
N ARG A 164 2.07 18.68 6.69
CA ARG A 164 2.46 18.49 5.29
C ARG A 164 3.98 18.58 5.17
N PRO A 165 4.63 17.69 4.43
CA PRO A 165 6.08 17.73 4.23
C PRO A 165 6.50 19.01 3.49
N SER A 166 5.69 19.50 2.55
CA SER A 166 5.98 20.74 1.82
C SER A 166 5.96 21.99 2.70
N ALA A 167 5.19 22.02 3.78
CA ALA A 167 5.15 23.16 4.69
C ALA A 167 6.44 23.33 5.51
N HIS A 168 7.31 22.31 5.51
CA HIS A 168 8.56 22.27 6.29
C HIS A 168 9.80 22.26 5.39
N ALA A 169 9.64 22.41 4.08
CA ALA A 169 10.73 22.41 3.12
C ALA A 169 10.96 23.82 2.55
N ASP A 170 12.23 24.16 2.32
CA ASP A 170 12.61 25.42 1.67
C ASP A 170 12.03 25.50 0.25
N VAL A 171 11.81 26.73 -0.24
CA VAL A 171 11.18 26.97 -1.54
C VAL A 171 11.96 26.30 -2.67
N GLU A 172 13.30 26.37 -2.63
CA GLU A 172 14.18 25.76 -3.62
C GLU A 172 14.04 24.22 -3.64
N VAL A 173 13.83 23.61 -2.47
CA VAL A 173 13.61 22.16 -2.35
C VAL A 173 12.25 21.79 -2.93
N GLN A 174 11.22 22.61 -2.71
CA GLN A 174 9.89 22.40 -3.28
C GLN A 174 9.90 22.52 -4.81
N GLU A 175 10.54 23.56 -5.35
CA GLU A 175 10.69 23.77 -6.78
C GLU A 175 11.49 22.63 -7.44
N ALA A 176 12.55 22.14 -6.79
CA ALA A 176 13.32 21.01 -7.28
C ALA A 176 12.57 19.66 -7.16
N ALA A 177 11.64 19.53 -6.21
CA ALA A 177 10.82 18.32 -6.05
C ALA A 177 9.71 18.23 -7.11
N ALA A 178 9.09 19.36 -7.49
CA ALA A 178 7.93 19.38 -8.39
C ALA A 178 8.14 18.64 -9.73
N PRO A 179 9.28 18.78 -10.45
CA PRO A 179 9.54 18.03 -11.68
C PRO A 179 9.55 16.51 -11.48
N LEU A 180 9.93 16.02 -10.29
CA LEU A 180 9.94 14.59 -9.99
C LEU A 180 8.52 14.01 -9.94
N LEU A 181 7.55 14.78 -9.43
CA LEU A 181 6.14 14.38 -9.44
C LEU A 181 5.55 14.49 -10.85
N VAL A 182 5.80 15.61 -11.54
CA VAL A 182 5.27 15.90 -12.87
C VAL A 182 5.72 14.88 -13.91
N LYS A 183 6.97 14.39 -13.80
CA LYS A 183 7.50 13.30 -14.65
C LYS A 183 6.58 12.06 -14.64
N HIS A 184 5.98 11.76 -13.50
CA HIS A 184 5.07 10.63 -13.35
C HIS A 184 3.59 11.03 -13.47
N GLY A 185 3.28 12.27 -13.87
CA GLY A 185 1.90 12.76 -13.99
C GLY A 185 1.17 12.92 -12.65
N LEU A 186 1.92 13.04 -11.55
CA LEU A 186 1.39 13.21 -10.20
C LEU A 186 1.46 14.68 -9.76
N LEU A 187 0.59 15.04 -8.83
CA LEU A 187 0.58 16.33 -8.16
C LEU A 187 0.57 16.12 -6.64
N PRO A 188 1.08 17.08 -5.85
CA PRO A 188 0.91 17.05 -4.39
C PRO A 188 -0.56 16.95 -4.00
N LEU A 189 -0.83 16.30 -2.87
CA LEU A 189 -2.18 16.14 -2.35
C LEU A 189 -2.81 17.52 -2.07
N ALA A 190 -3.92 17.83 -2.76
CA ALA A 190 -4.60 19.11 -2.62
C ALA A 190 -5.17 19.30 -1.21
N GLU A 191 -5.94 18.31 -0.74
CA GLU A 191 -6.65 18.35 0.54
C GLU A 191 -6.28 17.16 1.43
N LEU A 192 -6.02 17.42 2.71
CA LEU A 192 -5.75 16.37 3.69
C LEU A 192 -7.07 15.74 4.15
N PRO A 193 -7.10 14.40 4.33
CA PRO A 193 -8.23 13.73 4.97
C PRO A 193 -8.47 14.30 6.37
N GLN A 194 -9.74 14.55 6.72
CA GLN A 194 -10.12 15.16 8.00
C GLN A 194 -10.37 14.13 9.11
N ALA A 195 -10.62 12.87 8.75
CA ALA A 195 -10.93 11.80 9.67
C ALA A 195 -10.36 10.46 9.17
N LEU A 196 -10.16 9.52 10.09
CA LEU A 196 -9.87 8.13 9.73
C LEU A 196 -11.14 7.44 9.23
N PRO A 197 -11.00 6.49 8.28
CA PRO A 197 -12.09 5.59 7.93
C PRO A 197 -12.69 4.87 9.14
N ALA A 198 -14.01 4.73 9.16
CA ALA A 198 -14.72 4.15 10.30
C ALA A 198 -14.35 2.69 10.59
N CYS A 199 -13.83 1.97 9.60
CA CYS A 199 -13.34 0.60 9.76
C CYS A 199 -11.98 0.50 10.48
N LEU A 200 -11.30 1.64 10.71
CA LEU A 200 -10.02 1.68 11.41
C LEU A 200 -10.22 1.82 12.92
N SER A 201 -9.51 0.97 13.65
CA SER A 201 -9.44 1.04 15.11
C SER A 201 -8.27 1.91 15.56
N ARG A 202 -8.35 2.44 16.78
CA ARG A 202 -7.21 3.11 17.40
C ARG A 202 -6.02 2.14 17.49
N ARG A 203 -4.82 2.65 17.23
CA ARG A 203 -3.56 1.93 17.42
C ARG A 203 -3.24 1.77 18.89
N VAL A 204 -2.69 0.62 19.27
CA VAL A 204 -2.01 0.46 20.56
C VAL A 204 -0.58 0.99 20.48
N ASP A 205 0.06 1.29 21.61
CA ASP A 205 1.33 2.05 21.63
C ASP A 205 2.45 1.43 20.77
N HIS A 206 2.63 0.11 20.83
CA HIS A 206 3.64 -0.57 20.01
C HIS A 206 3.32 -0.58 18.50
N GLU A 207 2.04 -0.41 18.12
CA GLU A 207 1.64 -0.26 16.72
C GLU A 207 1.98 1.14 16.18
N ASN A 208 2.21 2.13 17.05
CA ASN A 208 2.73 3.43 16.61
C ASN A 208 4.22 3.37 16.27
N GLU A 209 4.99 2.53 16.97
CA GLU A 209 6.42 2.30 16.69
C GLU A 209 6.64 1.44 15.44
N ALA A 210 5.74 0.48 15.21
CA ALA A 210 5.79 -0.40 14.04
C ALA A 210 4.44 -0.51 13.32
N PRO A 211 4.00 0.55 12.59
CA PRO A 211 2.68 0.62 11.94
C PRO A 211 2.40 -0.51 10.94
N ARG A 212 3.44 -1.09 10.35
CA ARG A 212 3.33 -2.27 9.48
C ARG A 212 2.55 -3.42 10.13
N TYR A 213 2.69 -3.65 11.44
CA TYR A 213 1.96 -4.74 12.11
C TYR A 213 0.48 -4.41 12.32
N TYR A 214 0.13 -3.14 12.49
CA TYR A 214 -1.27 -2.69 12.53
C TYR A 214 -1.97 -3.01 11.19
N TRP A 215 -1.33 -2.67 10.07
CA TRP A 215 -1.89 -2.93 8.74
C TRP A 215 -1.93 -4.42 8.40
N LEU A 216 -0.93 -5.19 8.81
CA LEU A 216 -0.97 -6.66 8.71
C LEU A 216 -2.16 -7.24 9.48
N ARG A 217 -2.35 -6.81 10.74
CA ARG A 217 -3.48 -7.24 11.57
C ARG A 217 -4.82 -6.94 10.89
N HIS A 218 -4.98 -5.73 10.36
CA HIS A 218 -6.18 -5.35 9.61
C HIS A 218 -6.43 -6.24 8.38
N ALA A 219 -5.39 -6.52 7.59
CA ALA A 219 -5.52 -7.42 6.44
C ALA A 219 -5.91 -8.84 6.86
N LEU A 220 -5.32 -9.37 7.95
CA LEU A 220 -5.58 -10.72 8.46
C LEU A 220 -6.94 -10.86 9.15
N VAL A 221 -7.46 -9.81 9.77
CA VAL A 221 -8.83 -9.78 10.30
C VAL A 221 -9.84 -9.82 9.16
N ALA A 222 -9.62 -9.03 8.10
CA ALA A 222 -10.51 -9.00 6.95
C ALA A 222 -10.43 -10.27 6.08
N ARG A 223 -9.26 -10.91 6.00
CA ARG A 223 -9.07 -12.21 5.36
C ARG A 223 -8.07 -13.07 6.15
N PRO A 224 -8.55 -14.00 6.99
CA PRO A 224 -7.68 -14.92 7.72
C PRO A 224 -6.76 -15.70 6.77
N GLY A 225 -5.47 -15.75 7.10
CA GLY A 225 -4.48 -16.45 6.28
C GLY A 225 -4.17 -15.76 4.96
N CYS A 226 -4.42 -14.46 4.80
CA CYS A 226 -4.07 -13.71 3.59
C CYS A 226 -2.56 -13.80 3.29
N PHE A 227 -2.22 -14.71 2.36
CA PHE A 227 -0.86 -15.03 1.97
C PHE A 227 -0.13 -13.79 1.46
N GLU A 228 -0.81 -12.93 0.70
CA GLU A 228 -0.20 -11.76 0.06
C GLU A 228 0.19 -10.68 1.07
N ALA A 229 -0.57 -10.51 2.16
CA ALA A 229 -0.19 -9.61 3.25
C ALA A 229 1.05 -10.12 3.98
N ILE A 230 1.08 -11.44 4.26
CA ILE A 230 2.21 -12.12 4.89
C ILE A 230 3.46 -12.03 3.99
N GLN A 231 3.29 -12.26 2.68
CA GLN A 231 4.33 -12.16 1.68
C GLN A 231 4.88 -10.73 1.58
N ALA A 232 4.02 -9.72 1.58
CA ALA A 232 4.44 -8.31 1.53
C ALA A 232 5.33 -7.95 2.73
N LEU A 233 5.00 -8.41 3.93
CA LEU A 233 5.84 -8.24 5.11
C LEU A 233 7.15 -9.03 4.99
N ALA A 234 7.09 -10.30 4.57
CA ALA A 234 8.27 -11.15 4.42
C ALA A 234 9.30 -10.57 3.45
N VAL A 235 8.85 -10.02 2.31
CA VAL A 235 9.71 -9.37 1.31
C VAL A 235 10.44 -8.19 1.92
N TYR A 236 9.79 -7.40 2.77
CA TYR A 236 10.43 -6.29 3.48
C TYR A 236 11.45 -6.77 4.51
N LEU A 237 11.20 -7.88 5.20
CA LEU A 237 12.14 -8.46 6.16
C LEU A 237 13.37 -9.11 5.50
N LEU A 238 13.51 -9.08 4.17
CA LEU A 238 14.73 -9.50 3.50
C LEU A 238 15.82 -8.42 3.62
N PRO A 239 17.11 -8.81 3.74
CA PRO A 239 18.22 -7.88 4.00
C PRO A 239 18.33 -6.69 3.04
N ARG A 240 17.83 -6.82 1.81
CA ARG A 240 17.85 -5.76 0.79
C ARG A 240 17.05 -4.51 1.17
N TRP A 241 16.12 -4.62 2.14
CA TRP A 241 15.22 -3.55 2.55
C TRP A 241 15.43 -3.10 4.01
N GLY A 242 16.52 -3.55 4.66
CA GLY A 242 16.95 -3.02 5.97
C GLY A 242 16.67 -3.90 7.20
N ALA A 243 16.26 -5.16 7.04
CA ALA A 243 16.16 -6.11 8.15
C ALA A 243 17.49 -6.85 8.40
N SER A 244 17.91 -6.96 9.66
CA SER A 244 19.00 -7.87 10.05
C SER A 244 18.52 -9.32 9.99
N PHE A 245 19.43 -10.27 9.75
CA PHE A 245 19.13 -11.71 9.70
C PHE A 245 18.37 -12.21 10.94
N ASP A 246 18.53 -11.55 12.10
CA ASP A 246 17.87 -11.90 13.35
C ASP A 246 16.34 -11.76 13.31
N ALA A 247 15.80 -10.84 12.49
CA ALA A 247 14.35 -10.61 12.39
C ALA A 247 13.61 -11.76 11.68
N LEU A 248 14.32 -12.53 10.84
CA LEU A 248 13.77 -13.70 10.13
C LEU A 248 13.61 -14.92 11.05
N GLY A 249 14.30 -14.95 12.20
CA GLY A 249 14.29 -16.07 13.14
C GLY A 249 13.01 -16.21 14.00
N CYS A 250 12.11 -15.23 13.96
CA CYS A 250 10.90 -15.21 14.82
C CYS A 250 9.60 -15.68 14.12
N TRP A 251 9.67 -16.26 12.92
CA TRP A 251 8.47 -16.76 12.24
C TRP A 251 8.06 -18.16 12.71
N PRO A 252 6.76 -18.44 12.97
CA PRO A 252 6.31 -19.74 13.49
C PRO A 252 6.32 -20.89 12.47
N MET A 253 6.82 -20.71 11.25
CA MET A 253 6.77 -21.73 10.18
C MET A 253 8.14 -22.28 9.74
N GLY A 254 9.20 -22.08 10.52
CA GLY A 254 10.50 -22.71 10.31
C GLY A 254 10.92 -23.53 11.52
N ARG A 255 10.94 -24.86 11.38
CA ARG A 255 11.37 -25.79 12.43
C ARG A 255 12.73 -25.41 13.02
N CYS A 256 12.81 -25.55 14.34
CA CYS A 256 14.00 -25.58 15.17
C CYS A 256 15.20 -26.27 14.50
N ALA A 257 16.32 -25.57 14.39
CA ALA A 257 17.62 -26.21 14.25
C ALA A 257 18.74 -25.35 14.88
N ARG A 258 18.68 -25.15 16.20
CA ARG A 258 19.76 -25.52 17.13
C ARG A 258 19.45 -25.04 18.56
N ARG A 259 19.19 -26.04 19.40
CA ARG A 259 19.38 -26.09 20.86
C ARG A 259 18.67 -25.03 21.71
N GLY A 260 17.59 -25.48 22.35
CA GLY A 260 17.48 -25.33 23.80
C GLY A 260 16.44 -24.33 24.31
N THR A 261 15.39 -24.92 24.87
CA THR A 261 14.50 -24.38 25.91
C THR A 261 13.24 -23.62 25.47
N LYS A 262 12.12 -24.09 26.04
CA LYS A 262 10.72 -23.67 25.92
C LYS A 262 10.43 -22.19 26.30
N ARG A 263 11.46 -21.34 26.39
CA ARG A 263 11.41 -19.95 26.87
C ARG A 263 11.21 -18.91 25.76
N CYS A 264 11.47 -19.26 24.49
CA CYS A 264 11.38 -18.30 23.38
C CYS A 264 9.95 -18.01 22.91
N ALA A 265 9.02 -18.96 22.99
CA ALA A 265 7.68 -18.78 22.43
C ALA A 265 6.82 -17.76 23.20
N MET A 266 7.05 -17.54 24.51
CA MET A 266 6.24 -16.63 25.32
C MET A 266 6.83 -15.21 25.43
N ARG A 267 8.10 -14.99 25.09
CA ARG A 267 8.75 -13.67 25.17
C ARG A 267 8.44 -12.77 23.97
N CYS A 268 8.15 -13.34 22.81
CA CYS A 268 7.81 -12.57 21.60
C CYS A 268 6.38 -11.98 21.62
N ALA A 269 5.52 -12.38 22.56
CA ALA A 269 4.12 -11.96 22.57
C ALA A 269 3.77 -10.91 23.65
N GLY A 270 4.68 -10.58 24.59
CA GLY A 270 4.44 -9.52 25.57
C GLY A 270 3.29 -9.76 26.56
N TRP A 271 2.95 -11.02 26.87
CA TRP A 271 1.91 -11.34 27.87
C TRP A 271 2.51 -11.40 29.28
N PRO A 272 1.91 -10.75 30.30
CA PRO A 272 2.37 -10.87 31.68
C PRO A 272 1.98 -12.22 32.29
N TRP A 273 2.94 -12.89 32.92
CA TRP A 273 2.74 -14.12 33.69
C TRP A 273 2.34 -13.76 35.13
N LYS A 274 1.18 -14.23 35.62
CA LYS A 274 0.83 -14.23 37.05
C LYS A 274 1.17 -15.63 37.62
N ASN A 275 2.06 -15.68 38.60
CA ASN A 275 2.48 -16.93 39.26
C ASN A 275 1.42 -17.41 40.26
N GLY A 276 1.14 -18.71 40.21
CA GLY A 276 0.87 -19.52 41.40
C GLY A 276 2.14 -20.24 41.81
#